data_AF-A0A352VU10-F1
#
_entry.id   AF-A0A352VU10-F1
#
_cell.length_a   1.000
_cell.length_b   1.000
_cell.length_c   1.000
_cell.angle_alpha   90.00
_cell.angle_beta   90.00
_cell.angle_gamma   90.00
#
_symmetry.space_group_name_H-M   'P 1'
#
loop_
_entity.id
_entity.type
_entity.pdbx_description
1 polymer ?
#
loop_
_entity_poly.entity_id
_entity_poly.type
_entity_poly.pdbx_seq_one_letter_code
_entity_poly.pdbx_strand_id
1 'polypeptide(L)'
;MHSLGSGSDYAWGYNSDTYPFSVFLEPGEEVTTHSVFLFAYQGGDQEQSVHQGLKNFIRELLPKVKILNPFYYCTWMWDASENLNIDENLLLEQVDRAQQLGFGIFVIDDGWFKPGSGCRPDKEKFPQGLEKIAQTVKDKGMRFGLWYNVGTEYGNE
;
A
#
# COMPACT_ATOMS: atom_id res chain seq x y z
N MET A 1 -19.18 -10.75 2.68
CA MET A 1 -20.20 -10.69 1.61
C MET A 1 -21.43 -11.37 2.19
N HIS A 2 -22.38 -10.60 2.71
CA HIS A 2 -23.63 -11.15 3.24
C HIS A 2 -24.78 -10.63 2.39
N SER A 3 -25.51 -11.57 1.79
CA SER A 3 -26.80 -11.33 1.16
C SER A 3 -27.83 -11.31 2.29
N LEU A 4 -28.30 -10.14 2.66
CA LEU A 4 -29.46 -10.02 3.54
C LEU A 4 -30.71 -10.07 2.65
N GLY A 5 -31.21 -11.27 2.39
CA GLY A 5 -32.48 -11.45 1.68
C GLY A 5 -32.71 -12.86 1.15
N SER A 6 -33.87 -13.44 1.49
CA SER A 6 -34.48 -14.55 0.74
C SER A 6 -35.31 -13.96 -0.40
N GLY A 7 -34.66 -13.63 -1.51
CA GLY A 7 -35.28 -12.98 -2.68
C GLY A 7 -34.22 -12.31 -3.57
N SER A 8 -34.62 -11.87 -4.76
CA SER A 8 -33.81 -11.21 -5.81
C SER A 8 -33.19 -9.86 -5.42
N ASP A 9 -33.06 -9.56 -4.14
CA ASP A 9 -32.60 -8.28 -3.63
C ASP A 9 -31.11 -8.34 -3.28
N TYR A 10 -30.35 -7.38 -3.82
CA TYR A 10 -28.92 -7.23 -3.62
C TYR A 10 -28.65 -5.90 -2.91
N ALA A 11 -27.81 -5.94 -1.87
CA ALA A 11 -27.38 -4.77 -1.12
C ALA A 11 -25.85 -4.72 -1.01
N TRP A 12 -25.30 -3.51 -1.03
CA TRP A 12 -23.87 -3.23 -0.85
C TRP A 12 -23.71 -2.07 0.13
N GLY A 13 -22.86 -2.25 1.13
CA GLY A 13 -22.64 -1.26 2.17
C GLY A 13 -21.69 -1.78 3.24
N TYR A 14 -21.63 -1.07 4.37
CA TYR A 14 -20.84 -1.51 5.52
C TYR A 14 -21.36 -2.84 6.08
N ASN A 15 -20.43 -3.68 6.53
CA ASN A 15 -20.76 -4.95 7.13
C ASN A 15 -21.11 -4.76 8.62
N SER A 16 -22.33 -5.11 9.01
CA SER A 16 -22.81 -5.08 10.41
C SER A 16 -22.40 -6.31 11.23
N ASP A 17 -21.90 -7.37 10.57
CA ASP A 17 -21.80 -8.70 11.17
C ASP A 17 -20.40 -9.03 11.70
N THR A 18 -19.35 -8.47 11.08
CA THR A 18 -17.94 -8.78 11.42
C THR A 18 -17.25 -7.71 12.27
N TYR A 19 -17.81 -6.50 12.33
CA TYR A 19 -17.38 -5.43 13.22
C TYR A 19 -18.61 -4.57 13.53
N PRO A 20 -18.81 -4.12 14.78
CA PRO A 20 -19.91 -3.22 15.09
C PRO A 20 -19.67 -1.89 14.40
N PHE A 21 -20.30 -1.69 13.25
CA PHE A 21 -20.46 -0.38 12.66
C PHE A 21 -21.81 0.18 13.12
N SER A 22 -21.77 1.00 14.16
CA SER A 22 -22.90 1.81 14.60
C SER A 22 -22.45 3.26 14.72
N VAL A 23 -23.25 4.16 14.15
CA VAL A 23 -23.04 5.61 14.27
C VAL A 23 -24.23 6.15 15.05
N PHE A 24 -23.96 6.79 16.18
CA PHE A 24 -24.97 7.54 16.91
C PHE A 24 -25.08 8.93 16.30
N LEU A 25 -26.32 9.40 16.10
CA LEU A 25 -26.61 10.72 15.54
C LEU A 25 -27.52 11.49 16.50
N GLU A 26 -27.10 12.70 16.86
CA GLU A 26 -27.92 13.67 17.57
C GLU A 26 -29.00 14.26 16.63
N PRO A 27 -30.06 14.88 17.18
CA PRO A 27 -31.09 15.52 16.36
C PRO A 27 -30.51 16.57 15.39
N GLY A 28 -30.67 16.32 14.09
CA GLY A 28 -30.17 17.19 13.02
C GLY A 28 -28.79 16.80 12.48
N GLU A 29 -28.15 15.75 13.01
CA GLU A 29 -26.93 15.21 12.41
C GLU A 29 -27.23 14.31 11.21
N GLU A 30 -26.32 14.34 10.24
CA GLU A 30 -26.37 13.52 9.03
C GLU A 30 -25.09 12.71 8.91
N VAL A 31 -25.21 11.46 8.43
CA VAL A 31 -24.07 10.63 8.07
C VAL A 31 -24.06 10.39 6.56
N THR A 32 -22.91 10.61 5.93
CA THR A 32 -22.69 10.28 4.53
C THR A 32 -21.94 8.96 4.44
N THR A 33 -22.47 8.01 3.68
CA THR A 33 -21.81 6.72 3.42
C THR A 33 -20.80 6.84 2.27
N HIS A 34 -19.85 5.89 2.18
CA HIS A 34 -18.98 5.81 1.02
C HIS A 34 -19.76 5.42 -0.25
N SER A 35 -19.29 5.92 -1.40
CA SER A 35 -19.86 5.56 -2.70
C SER A 35 -19.75 4.07 -2.99
N VAL A 36 -20.83 3.50 -3.51
CA VAL A 36 -20.85 2.17 -4.13
C VAL A 36 -20.80 2.35 -5.64
N PHE A 37 -19.94 1.58 -6.30
CA PHE A 37 -19.85 1.56 -7.75
C PHE A 37 -20.43 0.25 -8.29
N LEU A 38 -21.40 0.36 -9.19
CA LEU A 38 -22.04 -0.78 -9.85
C LEU A 38 -21.61 -0.82 -11.32
N PHE A 39 -21.01 -1.93 -11.74
CA PHE A 39 -20.73 -2.19 -13.15
C PHE A 39 -21.64 -3.32 -13.64
N ALA A 40 -22.51 -3.02 -14.60
CA ALA A 40 -23.37 -3.98 -15.26
C ALA A 40 -22.99 -4.11 -16.73
N TYR A 41 -23.05 -5.33 -17.27
CA TYR A 41 -22.77 -5.61 -18.67
C TYR A 41 -23.83 -6.58 -19.21
N GLN A 42 -24.02 -6.59 -20.53
CA GLN A 42 -24.92 -7.52 -21.21
C GLN A 42 -24.25 -8.08 -22.46
N GLY A 43 -24.17 -9.40 -22.56
CA GLY A 43 -23.54 -10.08 -23.70
C GLY A 43 -22.01 -9.95 -23.73
N GLY A 44 -21.42 -10.41 -24.84
CA GLY A 44 -19.97 -10.39 -25.10
C GLY A 44 -19.16 -11.49 -24.41
N ASP A 45 -17.87 -11.57 -24.74
CA ASP A 45 -16.95 -12.54 -24.12
C ASP A 45 -16.48 -12.08 -22.73
N GLN A 46 -16.05 -13.04 -21.89
CA GLN A 46 -15.64 -12.73 -20.51
C GLN A 46 -14.45 -11.75 -20.47
N GLU A 47 -13.54 -11.82 -21.45
CA GLU A 47 -12.31 -11.05 -21.44
C GLU A 47 -12.54 -9.57 -21.75
N GLN A 48 -13.26 -9.26 -22.82
CA GLN A 48 -13.54 -7.90 -23.26
C GLN A 48 -14.69 -7.27 -22.49
N SER A 49 -15.81 -7.98 -22.33
CA SER A 49 -17.03 -7.34 -21.81
C SER A 49 -17.03 -7.25 -20.28
N VAL A 50 -16.44 -8.24 -19.61
CA VAL A 50 -16.38 -8.27 -18.14
C VAL A 50 -15.05 -7.70 -17.66
N HIS A 51 -13.93 -8.34 -18.00
CA HIS A 51 -12.64 -7.95 -17.43
C HIS A 51 -12.16 -6.60 -17.94
N GLN A 52 -12.18 -6.35 -19.25
CA GLN A 52 -11.71 -5.08 -19.79
C GLN A 52 -12.69 -3.93 -19.50
N GLY A 53 -13.99 -4.19 -19.60
CA GLY A 53 -15.04 -3.24 -19.21
C GLY A 53 -14.90 -2.77 -17.76
N LEU A 54 -14.78 -3.71 -16.81
CA LEU A 54 -14.59 -3.38 -15.39
C LEU A 54 -13.27 -2.62 -15.14
N LYS A 55 -12.17 -3.03 -15.77
CA LYS A 55 -10.87 -2.32 -15.64
C LYS A 55 -10.97 -0.88 -16.12
N ASN A 56 -11.66 -0.63 -17.23
CA ASN A 56 -11.84 0.72 -17.76
C ASN A 56 -12.69 1.57 -16.83
N PHE A 57 -13.82 1.03 -16.35
CA PHE A 57 -14.66 1.69 -15.37
C PHE A 57 -13.89 2.07 -14.10
N ILE A 58 -13.11 1.15 -13.52
CA ILE A 58 -12.26 1.44 -12.35
C ILE A 58 -11.25 2.56 -12.65
N ARG A 59 -10.63 2.57 -13.84
CA ARG A 59 -9.64 3.59 -14.23
C ARG A 59 -10.25 4.99 -14.41
N GLU A 60 -11.53 5.08 -14.72
CA GLU A 60 -12.24 6.37 -14.78
C GLU A 60 -12.49 6.96 -13.39
N LEU A 61 -12.71 6.08 -12.41
CA LEU A 61 -13.01 6.46 -11.02
C LEU A 61 -11.75 6.77 -10.21
N LEU A 62 -10.65 6.04 -10.46
CA LEU A 62 -9.42 6.23 -9.72
C LEU A 62 -8.65 7.48 -10.18
N PRO A 63 -7.95 8.17 -9.26
CA PRO A 63 -7.08 9.28 -9.62
C PRO A 63 -6.07 8.88 -10.70
N LYS A 64 -5.88 9.73 -11.71
CA LYS A 64 -4.87 9.52 -12.74
C LYS A 64 -3.48 9.70 -12.13
N VAL A 65 -2.72 8.61 -12.05
CA VAL A 65 -1.32 8.65 -11.59
C VAL A 65 -0.39 8.68 -12.80
N LYS A 66 0.48 9.69 -12.88
CA LYS A 66 1.61 9.68 -13.82
C LYS A 66 2.70 8.77 -13.26
N ILE A 67 2.79 7.55 -13.76
CA ILE A 67 3.85 6.63 -13.36
C ILE A 67 5.02 6.78 -14.34
N LEU A 68 6.04 7.52 -13.92
CA LEU A 68 7.35 7.54 -14.56
C LEU A 68 8.17 6.38 -13.97
N ASN A 69 8.52 5.42 -14.82
CA ASN A 69 9.26 4.19 -14.53
C ASN A 69 8.66 3.35 -13.36
N PRO A 70 7.72 2.42 -13.64
CA PRO A 70 6.93 1.72 -12.61
C PRO A 70 7.70 0.64 -11.85
N PHE A 71 8.90 0.27 -12.30
CA PHE A 71 9.65 -0.83 -11.71
C PHE A 71 10.28 -0.38 -10.39
N TYR A 72 9.87 -1.03 -9.30
CA TYR A 72 10.43 -0.80 -7.97
C TYR A 72 11.17 -2.03 -7.47
N TYR A 73 12.25 -1.80 -6.74
CA TYR A 73 12.93 -2.80 -5.93
C TYR A 73 12.49 -2.61 -4.47
N CYS A 74 12.07 -3.68 -3.80
CA CYS A 74 11.63 -3.66 -2.40
C CYS A 74 12.46 -4.67 -1.60
N THR A 75 12.97 -4.25 -0.44
CA THR A 75 13.87 -5.06 0.39
C THR A 75 13.19 -6.18 1.16
N TRP A 76 11.84 -6.29 1.10
CA TRP A 76 11.08 -7.32 1.83
C TRP A 76 11.55 -8.75 1.52
N MET A 77 11.79 -9.05 0.25
CA MET A 77 11.82 -10.43 -0.27
C MET A 77 12.89 -11.37 0.30
N TRP A 78 13.98 -10.87 0.87
CA TRP A 78 15.08 -11.73 1.34
C TRP A 78 15.69 -11.23 2.65
N ASP A 79 16.06 -9.94 2.74
CA ASP A 79 16.83 -9.45 3.89
C ASP A 79 15.95 -9.01 5.07
N ALA A 80 14.78 -8.45 4.78
CA ALA A 80 13.82 -8.02 5.80
C ALA A 80 12.91 -9.16 6.28
N SER A 81 12.38 -10.00 5.39
CA SER A 81 11.39 -11.03 5.76
C SER A 81 11.95 -12.18 6.60
N GLU A 82 13.24 -12.52 6.46
CA GLU A 82 13.81 -13.64 7.21
C GLU A 82 14.33 -13.24 8.59
N ASN A 83 14.97 -12.07 8.73
CA ASN A 83 15.65 -11.68 9.98
C ASN A 83 15.65 -10.17 10.29
N LEU A 84 14.92 -9.34 9.53
CA LEU A 84 15.02 -7.87 9.62
C LEU A 84 16.48 -7.37 9.52
N ASN A 85 17.34 -8.11 8.82
CA ASN A 85 18.78 -7.92 8.84
C ASN A 85 19.22 -7.02 7.69
N ILE A 86 18.75 -5.78 7.75
CA ILE A 86 19.16 -4.71 6.84
C ILE A 86 20.05 -3.72 7.59
N ASP A 87 21.08 -3.23 6.93
CA ASP A 87 21.95 -2.16 7.43
C ASP A 87 22.34 -1.19 6.31
N GLU A 88 23.00 -0.08 6.67
CA GLU A 88 23.38 0.95 5.72
C GLU A 88 24.23 0.42 4.56
N ASN A 89 25.17 -0.50 4.81
CA ASN A 89 26.09 -0.99 3.78
C ASN A 89 25.39 -1.90 2.78
N LEU A 90 24.56 -2.83 3.27
CA LEU A 90 23.77 -3.71 2.43
C LEU A 90 22.85 -2.91 1.52
N LEU A 91 22.14 -1.92 2.08
CA LEU A 91 21.20 -1.12 1.29
C LEU A 91 21.91 -0.29 0.23
N LEU A 92 23.09 0.27 0.51
CA LEU A 92 23.87 0.99 -0.51
C LEU A 92 24.29 0.07 -1.67
N GLU A 93 24.70 -1.17 -1.38
CA GLU A 93 25.04 -2.15 -2.41
C GLU A 93 23.81 -2.56 -3.25
N GLN A 94 22.65 -2.69 -2.61
CA GLN A 94 21.39 -2.97 -3.31
C GLN A 94 20.94 -1.79 -4.17
N VAL A 95 21.14 -0.56 -3.72
CA VAL A 95 20.86 0.65 -4.50
C VAL A 95 21.70 0.68 -5.78
N ASP A 96 22.98 0.31 -5.70
CA ASP A 96 23.85 0.17 -6.87
C ASP A 96 23.31 -0.88 -7.86
N ARG A 97 22.99 -2.07 -7.37
CA ARG A 97 22.46 -3.17 -8.21
C ARG A 97 21.10 -2.82 -8.82
N ALA A 98 20.22 -2.20 -8.04
CA ALA A 98 18.90 -1.80 -8.49
C ALA A 98 19.00 -0.79 -9.65
N GLN A 99 19.93 0.16 -9.56
CA GLN A 99 20.20 1.11 -10.64
C GLN A 99 20.70 0.39 -11.90
N GLN A 100 21.64 -0.55 -11.76
CA GLN A 100 22.19 -1.32 -12.89
C GLN A 100 21.13 -2.17 -13.60
N LEU A 101 20.15 -2.69 -12.85
CA LEU A 101 19.03 -3.46 -13.38
C LEU A 101 17.89 -2.59 -13.97
N GLY A 102 17.99 -1.26 -13.86
CA GLY A 102 17.04 -0.32 -14.45
C GLY A 102 15.80 -0.03 -13.60
N PHE A 103 15.82 -0.34 -12.30
CA PHE A 103 14.73 0.04 -11.40
C PHE A 103 14.61 1.57 -11.29
N GLY A 104 13.38 2.06 -11.19
CA GLY A 104 13.06 3.49 -11.04
C GLY A 104 12.73 3.91 -9.63
N ILE A 105 12.48 2.97 -8.73
CA ILE A 105 12.12 3.21 -7.33
C ILE A 105 12.86 2.19 -6.46
N PHE A 106 13.45 2.66 -5.37
CA PHE A 106 14.06 1.82 -4.34
C PHE A 106 13.27 1.99 -3.04
N VAL A 107 12.69 0.91 -2.53
CA VAL A 107 11.82 0.90 -1.35
C VAL A 107 12.51 0.12 -0.23
N ILE A 108 12.77 0.79 0.88
CA ILE A 108 13.16 0.13 2.14
C ILE A 108 11.88 -0.36 2.82
N ASP A 109 11.74 -1.67 2.95
CA ASP A 109 10.68 -2.35 3.70
C ASP A 109 11.06 -2.48 5.20
N ASP A 110 10.34 -3.29 5.98
CA ASP A 110 10.53 -3.42 7.43
C ASP A 110 11.99 -3.74 7.86
N GLY A 111 12.33 -3.43 9.11
CA GLY A 111 13.65 -3.68 9.73
C GLY A 111 14.55 -2.45 9.87
N TRP A 112 14.11 -1.28 9.38
CA TRP A 112 14.85 -0.02 9.45
C TRP A 112 14.74 0.69 10.81
N PHE A 113 13.81 0.27 11.67
CA PHE A 113 13.55 0.81 12.99
C PHE A 113 13.35 -0.31 14.02
N LYS A 114 13.39 0.03 15.32
CA LYS A 114 13.05 -0.88 16.42
C LYS A 114 11.58 -0.66 16.85
N PRO A 115 10.82 -1.69 17.25
CA PRO A 115 9.53 -1.52 17.91
C PRO A 115 9.61 -0.55 19.09
N GLY A 116 8.58 0.27 19.31
CA GLY A 116 8.58 1.30 20.34
C GLY A 116 9.49 2.52 20.10
N SER A 117 10.29 2.56 19.03
CA SER A 117 11.19 3.71 18.74
C SER A 117 10.45 4.97 18.25
N GLY A 118 9.14 4.88 18.01
CA GLY A 118 8.35 5.92 17.34
C GLY A 118 8.77 6.08 15.88
N CYS A 119 9.06 4.95 15.21
CA CYS A 119 9.50 4.90 13.80
C CYS A 119 10.72 5.79 13.53
N ARG A 120 11.69 5.77 14.44
CA ARG A 120 12.99 6.40 14.23
C ARG A 120 13.98 5.35 13.72
N PRO A 121 14.88 5.70 12.78
CA PRO A 121 15.87 4.77 12.28
C PRO A 121 16.69 4.15 13.41
N ASP A 122 16.92 2.84 13.31
CA ASP A 122 17.81 2.12 14.21
C ASP A 122 19.25 2.62 14.02
N LYS A 123 19.79 3.35 14.99
CA LYS A 123 21.13 3.94 14.90
C LYS A 123 22.26 2.91 14.92
N GLU A 124 22.01 1.68 15.33
CA GLU A 124 23.02 0.61 15.26
C GLU A 124 23.20 0.15 13.80
N LYS A 125 22.09 0.04 13.06
CA LYS A 125 22.07 -0.35 11.63
C LYS A 125 22.33 0.83 10.68
N PHE A 126 21.87 2.01 11.09
CA PHE A 126 21.88 3.25 10.32
C PHE A 126 22.45 4.41 11.17
N PRO A 127 23.77 4.45 11.41
CA PRO A 127 24.39 5.46 12.29
C PRO A 127 24.15 6.90 11.85
N GLN A 128 23.98 7.12 10.54
CA GLN A 128 23.69 8.43 9.94
C GLN A 128 22.20 8.62 9.60
N GLY A 129 21.33 7.72 10.08
CA GLY A 129 19.94 7.65 9.66
C GLY A 129 19.78 7.11 8.22
N LEU A 130 18.62 7.36 7.62
CA LEU A 130 18.30 6.91 6.26
C LEU A 130 18.64 7.95 5.20
N GLU A 131 19.07 9.15 5.61
CA GLU A 131 19.35 10.30 4.77
C GLU A 131 20.40 9.99 3.71
N LYS A 132 21.46 9.29 4.10
CA LYS A 132 22.54 8.88 3.18
C LYS A 132 22.03 7.95 2.07
N ILE A 133 21.21 6.96 2.42
CA ILE A 133 20.63 6.02 1.46
C ILE A 133 19.65 6.76 0.55
N ALA A 134 18.75 7.57 1.14
CA ALA A 134 17.78 8.35 0.37
C ALA A 134 18.45 9.31 -0.61
N GLN A 135 19.57 9.94 -0.23
CA GLN A 135 20.36 10.79 -1.13
C GLN A 135 21.00 9.96 -2.24
N THR A 136 21.62 8.83 -1.92
CA THR A 136 22.27 7.93 -2.90
C THR A 136 21.26 7.43 -3.95
N VAL A 137 20.05 7.06 -3.53
CA VAL A 137 18.96 6.66 -4.42
C VAL A 137 18.60 7.79 -5.40
N LYS A 138 18.46 9.02 -4.90
CA LYS A 138 18.13 10.20 -5.72
C LYS A 138 19.25 10.57 -6.68
N ASP A 139 20.50 10.54 -6.23
CA ASP A 139 21.68 10.85 -7.05
C ASP A 139 21.85 9.86 -8.22
N LYS A 140 21.35 8.63 -8.04
CA LYS A 140 21.28 7.59 -9.08
C LYS A 140 20.06 7.69 -9.99
N GLY A 141 19.25 8.74 -9.87
CA GLY A 141 18.07 8.98 -10.69
C GLY A 141 16.87 8.09 -10.34
N MET A 142 16.88 7.44 -9.18
CA MET A 142 15.75 6.64 -8.68
C MET A 142 14.94 7.42 -7.64
N ARG A 143 13.69 7.01 -7.43
CA ARG A 143 12.84 7.52 -6.34
C ARG A 143 13.05 6.70 -5.07
N PHE A 144 13.09 7.36 -3.92
CA PHE A 144 13.15 6.71 -2.61
C PHE A 144 11.75 6.44 -2.07
N GLY A 145 11.51 5.21 -1.62
CA GLY A 145 10.32 4.80 -0.90
C GLY A 145 10.67 4.21 0.46
N LEU A 146 9.78 4.37 1.42
CA LEU A 146 9.93 3.85 2.77
C LEU A 146 8.60 3.24 3.22
N TRP A 147 8.68 2.02 3.72
CA TRP A 147 7.55 1.35 4.32
C TRP A 147 7.23 1.94 5.70
N TYR A 148 5.93 2.07 6.01
CA TYR A 148 5.44 2.55 7.30
C TYR A 148 4.04 1.96 7.59
N ASN A 149 3.80 1.53 8.83
CA ASN A 149 2.49 1.06 9.27
C ASN A 149 1.83 2.08 10.22
N VAL A 150 0.62 2.53 9.87
CA VAL A 150 -0.20 3.49 10.64
C VAL A 150 -1.35 2.80 11.40
N GLY A 151 -1.66 1.52 11.08
CA GLY A 151 -2.90 0.86 11.48
C GLY A 151 -2.80 -0.08 12.68
N THR A 152 -1.60 -0.52 13.04
CA THR A 152 -1.35 -1.36 14.21
C THR A 152 -0.07 -0.88 14.87
N GLU A 153 -0.13 -0.48 16.14
CA GLU A 153 1.08 -0.13 16.89
C GLU A 153 2.02 -1.35 16.92
N TYR A 154 3.27 -1.16 16.50
CA TYR A 154 4.34 -2.13 16.74
C TYR A 154 4.66 -2.13 18.23
N GLY A 155 3.85 -2.84 19.02
CA GLY A 155 4.04 -3.02 20.44
C GLY A 155 3.88 -1.74 21.25
N ASN A 156 2.64 -1.40 21.59
CA ASN A 156 2.35 -1.05 22.97
C ASN A 156 1.50 -2.20 23.52
N GLU A 157 2.10 -3.02 24.39
CA GLU A 157 1.36 -3.66 25.48
C GLU A 157 1.28 -2.67 26.65
#